data_AF-A0A195D760-F1
#
_entry.id   AF-A0A195D760-F1
#
_cell.length_a   1.000
_cell.length_b   1.000
_cell.length_c   1.000
_cell.angle_alpha   90.00
_cell.angle_beta   90.00
_cell.angle_gamma   90.00
#
_symmetry.space_group_name_H-M   'P 1'
#
loop_
_entity.id
_entity.type
_entity.pdbx_description
1 polymer ?
#
loop_
_entity_poly.entity_id
_entity_poly.type
_entity_poly.pdbx_seq_one_letter_code
_entity_poly.pdbx_strand_id
1 'polypeptide(L)'
;MNCFTILRFKHCTLNKSLIEHCLTRYIPMCQARFYVTESENRYRQRISPKERTQKKALRIRIMQNFKHTRRKVEKIIERENIWTIPNLLCMGRIVTSPFLSYLILSQDYQIALWLLAFAGLSDLADGWIARTWTSQASKLGSFLDPVADKLLVGTLFLSLAWVGLIPAPLTCLVVTRDIVLVTAASYIRYRSLPPPKTLARYFDPTHATVQLAPTLTSKLNTGIQLSLVAGTLAAPIYHFVDHPILQCLCYITAFTTIAGGVSYLLSKDTYKFLRKRTPTGTSS
;
A
#
# COMPACT_ATOMS: atom_id res chain seq x y z
N MET A 1 -20.03 56.03 38.11
CA MET A 1 -21.41 56.36 37.72
C MET A 1 -22.14 55.08 37.32
N ASN A 2 -22.95 54.60 38.27
CA ASN A 2 -24.21 53.84 38.19
C ASN A 2 -24.37 52.72 37.16
N CYS A 3 -24.22 51.47 37.63
CA CYS A 3 -24.95 50.30 37.13
C CYS A 3 -26.03 49.91 38.15
N PHE A 4 -26.84 50.89 38.57
CA PHE A 4 -27.90 50.73 39.57
C PHE A 4 -29.19 51.38 39.04
N THR A 5 -29.53 51.12 37.78
CA THR A 5 -30.83 51.51 37.25
C THR A 5 -31.15 50.63 36.07
N ILE A 6 -32.07 49.69 36.26
CA ILE A 6 -33.06 49.11 35.32
C ILE A 6 -33.42 47.73 35.90
N LEU A 7 -34.34 47.74 36.85
CA LEU A 7 -35.28 46.64 37.11
C LEU A 7 -36.45 47.25 37.88
N ARG A 8 -37.31 47.94 37.12
CA ARG A 8 -38.54 48.55 37.60
C ARG A 8 -39.64 47.48 37.51
N PHE A 9 -39.73 46.61 38.52
CA PHE A 9 -40.90 45.73 38.66
C PHE A 9 -41.94 46.41 39.54
N LYS A 10 -43.00 46.90 38.88
CA LYS A 10 -44.27 47.31 39.50
C LYS A 10 -44.98 46.04 40.03
N HIS A 11 -45.47 46.12 41.26
CA HIS A 11 -46.54 45.29 41.84
C HIS A 11 -46.46 43.76 41.64
N CYS A 12 -45.77 43.09 42.56
CA CYS A 12 -46.16 41.75 43.01
C CYS A 12 -45.62 41.57 44.43
N THR A 13 -46.46 41.14 45.39
CA THR A 13 -46.08 40.83 46.77
C THR A 13 -45.13 39.64 46.77
N LEU A 14 -43.86 39.90 46.49
CA LEU A 14 -42.82 38.89 46.34
C LEU A 14 -42.09 38.71 47.67
N ASN A 15 -42.13 37.49 48.18
CA ASN A 15 -41.56 37.07 49.45
C ASN A 15 -40.07 37.47 49.55
N LYS A 16 -39.72 38.32 50.54
CA LYS A 16 -38.36 38.88 50.76
C LYS A 16 -37.27 37.79 50.76
N SER A 17 -37.61 36.61 51.28
CA SER A 17 -36.74 35.44 51.32
C SER A 17 -36.32 34.92 49.93
N LEU A 18 -37.21 34.96 48.93
CA LEU A 18 -36.92 34.44 47.59
C LEU A 18 -35.99 35.39 46.79
N ILE A 19 -36.12 36.70 47.01
CA ILE A 19 -35.29 37.72 46.33
C ILE A 19 -33.85 37.67 46.85
N GLU A 20 -33.64 37.55 48.16
CA GLU A 20 -32.29 37.41 48.72
C GLU A 20 -31.61 36.12 48.27
N HIS A 21 -32.34 35.01 48.19
CA HIS A 21 -31.78 33.74 47.73
C HIS A 21 -31.38 33.77 46.25
N CYS A 22 -32.14 34.50 45.42
CA CYS A 22 -31.83 34.67 44.00
C CYS A 22 -30.63 35.62 43.77
N LEU A 23 -30.57 36.74 44.51
CA LEU A 23 -29.46 37.70 44.45
C LEU A 23 -28.15 37.08 44.93
N THR A 24 -28.15 36.35 46.05
CA THR A 24 -26.94 35.71 46.60
C THR A 24 -26.35 34.67 45.65
N ARG A 25 -27.19 34.03 44.82
CA ARG A 25 -26.75 33.01 43.86
C ARG A 25 -26.29 33.58 42.52
N TYR A 26 -26.83 34.71 42.05
CA TYR A 26 -26.48 35.33 40.76
C TYR A 26 -25.35 36.38 40.83
N ILE A 27 -25.22 37.10 41.94
CA ILE A 27 -24.16 38.12 42.13
C ILE A 27 -22.73 37.56 41.94
N PRO A 28 -22.34 36.38 42.49
CA PRO A 28 -20.98 35.87 42.29
C PRO A 28 -20.70 35.46 40.83
N MET A 29 -21.71 35.03 40.07
CA MET A 29 -21.55 34.75 38.64
C MET A 29 -21.38 36.02 37.81
N CYS A 30 -22.11 37.09 38.13
CA CYS A 30 -21.94 38.38 37.46
C CYS A 30 -20.57 38.99 37.76
N GLN A 31 -20.07 38.91 39.01
CA GLN A 31 -18.72 39.38 39.35
C GLN A 31 -17.64 38.53 38.67
N ALA A 32 -17.75 37.20 38.66
CA ALA A 32 -16.77 36.34 37.98
C ALA A 32 -16.71 36.63 36.47
N ARG A 33 -17.87 36.81 35.82
CA ARG A 33 -17.93 37.12 34.39
C ARG A 33 -17.38 38.52 34.09
N PHE A 34 -17.66 39.50 34.93
CA PHE A 34 -17.14 40.86 34.77
C PHE A 34 -15.61 40.88 34.96
N TYR A 35 -15.09 40.19 35.98
CA TYR A 35 -13.66 40.10 36.25
C TYR A 35 -12.89 39.40 35.12
N VAL A 36 -13.43 38.29 34.59
CA VAL A 36 -12.85 37.60 33.43
C VAL A 36 -12.87 38.50 32.19
N THR A 37 -13.99 39.18 31.92
CA THR A 37 -14.13 40.05 30.73
C THR A 37 -13.19 41.27 30.81
N GLU A 38 -13.00 41.84 32.00
CA GLU A 38 -12.12 42.98 32.22
C GLU A 38 -10.63 42.58 32.18
N SER A 39 -10.30 41.36 32.65
CA SER A 39 -8.96 40.79 32.50
C SER A 39 -8.61 40.46 31.05
N GLU A 40 -9.55 39.91 30.28
CA GLU A 40 -9.41 39.68 28.84
C GLU A 40 -9.26 40.99 28.06
N ASN A 41 -10.05 42.02 28.38
CA ASN A 41 -9.95 43.32 27.72
C ASN A 41 -8.63 44.02 28.06
N ARG A 42 -8.15 43.96 29.30
CA ARG A 42 -6.82 44.48 29.68
C ARG A 42 -5.68 43.73 28.99
N TYR A 43 -5.78 42.41 28.85
CA TYR A 43 -4.81 41.63 28.08
C TYR A 43 -4.84 42.01 26.59
N ARG A 44 -6.04 42.13 26.00
CA ARG A 44 -6.25 42.47 24.57
C ARG A 44 -5.79 43.89 24.21
N GLN A 45 -5.84 44.82 25.17
CA GLN A 45 -5.29 46.18 25.05
C GLN A 45 -3.77 46.24 25.21
N ARG A 46 -3.15 45.30 25.94
CA ARG A 46 -1.68 45.23 26.10
C ARG A 46 -0.93 44.57 24.93
N ILE A 47 -1.63 43.90 24.01
CA ILE A 47 -0.99 43.34 22.82
C ILE A 47 -0.51 44.49 21.94
N SER A 48 0.80 44.69 21.88
CA SER A 48 1.43 45.77 21.12
C SER A 48 1.00 45.71 19.64
N PRO A 49 0.78 46.86 18.96
CA PRO A 49 0.49 46.87 17.52
C PRO A 49 1.49 46.04 16.71
N LYS A 50 2.75 46.00 17.14
CA LYS A 50 3.82 45.16 16.56
C LYS A 50 3.52 43.66 16.67
N GLU A 51 3.03 43.19 17.82
CA GLU A 51 2.68 41.77 18.03
C GLU A 51 1.44 41.34 17.22
N ARG A 52 0.46 42.24 17.03
CA ARG A 52 -0.69 41.97 16.14
C ARG A 52 -0.24 41.81 14.69
N THR A 53 0.66 42.69 14.23
CA THR A 53 1.24 42.62 12.89
C THR A 53 2.10 41.35 12.73
N GLN A 54 2.88 40.98 13.74
CA GLN A 54 3.69 39.76 13.75
C GLN A 54 2.82 38.48 13.71
N LYS A 55 1.74 38.41 14.50
CA LYS A 55 0.77 37.29 14.44
C LYS A 55 0.07 37.20 13.08
N LYS A 56 -0.29 38.34 12.47
CA LYS A 56 -0.87 38.38 11.11
C LYS A 56 0.14 37.88 10.07
N ALA A 57 1.39 38.36 10.11
CA ALA A 57 2.45 37.93 9.21
C ALA A 57 2.77 36.43 9.37
N LEU A 58 2.79 35.92 10.60
CA LEU A 58 3.01 34.50 10.89
C LEU A 58 1.87 33.64 10.33
N ARG A 59 0.61 34.05 10.50
CA ARG A 59 -0.54 33.35 9.90
C ARG A 59 -0.46 33.30 8.38
N ILE A 60 -0.09 34.42 7.74
CA ILE A 60 0.08 34.49 6.28
C ILE A 60 1.16 33.51 5.83
N ARG A 61 2.33 33.47 6.50
CA ARG A 61 3.41 32.51 6.18
C ARG A 61 2.97 31.05 6.35
N ILE A 62 2.29 30.71 7.44
CA ILE A 62 1.78 29.34 7.67
C ILE A 62 0.80 28.95 6.55
N MET A 63 -0.12 29.85 6.19
CA MET A 63 -1.12 29.60 5.16
C MET A 63 -0.51 29.47 3.76
N GLN A 64 0.54 30.27 3.47
CA GLN A 64 1.35 30.13 2.26
C GLN A 64 2.09 28.80 2.21
N ASN A 65 2.72 28.39 3.32
CA ASN A 65 3.39 27.09 3.42
C ASN A 65 2.40 25.94 3.22
N PHE A 66 1.22 25.99 3.83
CA PHE A 66 0.18 24.99 3.61
C PHE A 66 -0.30 24.94 2.15
N LYS A 67 -0.52 26.10 1.51
CA LYS A 67 -0.88 26.16 0.08
C LYS A 67 0.22 25.62 -0.82
N HIS A 68 1.49 25.94 -0.53
CA HIS A 68 2.63 25.43 -1.28
C HIS A 68 2.76 23.91 -1.13
N THR A 69 2.68 23.40 0.10
CA THR A 69 2.68 21.96 0.38
C THR A 69 1.52 21.27 -0.33
N ARG A 70 0.30 21.83 -0.28
CA ARG A 70 -0.85 21.28 -0.98
C ARG A 70 -0.64 21.25 -2.49
N ARG A 71 -0.19 22.35 -3.13
CA ARG A 71 0.11 22.36 -4.58
C ARG A 71 1.21 21.37 -4.96
N LYS A 72 2.22 21.18 -4.11
CA LYS A 72 3.28 20.20 -4.31
C LYS A 72 2.74 18.79 -4.24
N VAL A 73 1.87 18.51 -3.26
CA VAL A 73 1.13 17.25 -3.13
C VAL A 73 0.20 17.04 -4.34
N GLU A 74 -0.50 18.07 -4.79
CA GLU A 74 -1.44 18.03 -5.92
C GLU A 74 -0.72 17.82 -7.27
N LYS A 75 0.49 18.38 -7.43
CA LYS A 75 1.40 18.06 -8.55
C LYS A 75 1.98 16.64 -8.47
N ILE A 76 2.22 16.11 -7.27
CA ILE A 76 2.64 14.71 -7.10
C ILE A 76 1.46 13.75 -7.41
N ILE A 77 0.22 14.22 -7.23
CA ILE A 77 -1.03 13.55 -7.63
C ILE A 77 -1.39 13.91 -9.09
N GLU A 78 -0.47 14.43 -9.93
CA GLU A 78 -0.66 14.34 -11.38
C GLU A 78 -0.79 12.85 -11.72
N ARG A 79 -2.02 12.47 -12.06
CA ARG A 79 -2.49 11.10 -12.18
C ARG A 79 -1.50 10.31 -13.02
N GLU A 80 -0.83 9.33 -12.42
CA GLU A 80 -0.23 8.27 -13.23
C GLU A 80 -1.33 7.71 -14.12
N ASN A 81 -1.01 7.51 -15.40
CA ASN A 81 -1.96 6.88 -16.29
C ASN A 81 -2.14 5.43 -15.80
N ILE A 82 -3.26 5.17 -15.13
CA ILE A 82 -3.63 3.83 -14.67
C ILE A 82 -4.00 2.95 -15.88
N TRP A 83 -4.43 3.58 -16.98
CA TRP A 83 -4.81 2.92 -18.23
C TRP A 83 -3.59 2.79 -19.15
N THR A 84 -2.66 1.92 -18.77
CA THR A 84 -1.60 1.45 -19.65
C THR A 84 -1.90 0.02 -20.08
N ILE A 85 -1.42 -0.35 -21.27
CA ILE A 85 -1.56 -1.71 -21.80
C ILE A 85 -1.05 -2.73 -20.77
N PRO A 86 0.17 -2.61 -20.21
CA PRO A 86 0.66 -3.58 -19.22
C PRO A 86 -0.22 -3.73 -17.97
N ASN A 87 -0.77 -2.64 -17.46
CA ASN A 87 -1.63 -2.70 -16.29
C ASN A 87 -2.95 -3.43 -16.59
N LEU A 88 -3.49 -3.28 -17.81
CA LEU A 88 -4.70 -4.01 -18.23
C LEU A 88 -4.43 -5.52 -18.35
N LEU A 89 -3.29 -5.93 -18.91
CA LEU A 89 -2.91 -7.34 -18.99
C LEU A 89 -2.65 -7.95 -17.60
N CYS A 90 -2.00 -7.20 -16.70
CA CYS A 90 -1.81 -7.58 -15.30
C CYS A 90 -3.15 -7.79 -14.56
N MET A 91 -4.07 -6.83 -14.67
CA MET A 91 -5.42 -6.96 -14.13
C MET A 91 -6.18 -8.15 -14.75
N GLY A 92 -6.01 -8.36 -16.06
CA GLY A 92 -6.53 -9.51 -16.78
C GLY A 92 -6.04 -10.84 -16.19
N ARG A 93 -4.77 -10.95 -15.79
CA ARG A 93 -4.22 -12.14 -15.12
C ARG A 93 -4.83 -12.38 -13.75
N ILE A 94 -5.03 -11.34 -12.95
CA ILE A 94 -5.66 -11.45 -11.63
C ILE A 94 -7.08 -12.01 -11.76
N VAL A 95 -7.84 -11.58 -12.78
CA VAL A 95 -9.20 -12.09 -13.04
C VAL A 95 -9.17 -13.49 -13.68
N THR A 96 -8.23 -13.73 -14.59
CA THR A 96 -8.08 -15.00 -15.30
C THR A 96 -7.61 -16.13 -14.38
N SER A 97 -6.82 -15.83 -13.34
CA SER A 97 -6.29 -16.80 -12.37
C SER A 97 -7.37 -17.67 -11.68
N PRO A 98 -8.40 -17.11 -11.02
CA PRO A 98 -9.48 -17.92 -10.44
C PRO A 98 -10.33 -18.61 -11.51
N PHE A 99 -10.46 -18.02 -12.70
CA PHE A 99 -11.17 -18.65 -13.81
C PHE A 99 -10.41 -19.88 -14.36
N LEU A 100 -9.07 -19.83 -14.42
CA LEU A 100 -8.23 -20.97 -14.75
C LEU A 100 -8.37 -22.09 -13.71
N SER A 101 -8.36 -21.72 -12.43
CA SER A 101 -8.60 -22.65 -11.32
C SER A 101 -9.94 -23.37 -11.48
N TYR A 102 -11.00 -22.63 -11.80
CA TYR A 102 -12.32 -23.18 -12.08
C TYR A 102 -12.32 -24.18 -13.25
N LEU A 103 -11.65 -23.87 -14.36
CA LEU A 103 -11.56 -24.78 -15.52
C LEU A 103 -10.82 -26.08 -15.18
N ILE A 104 -9.74 -25.99 -14.40
CA ILE A 104 -8.98 -27.17 -13.94
C ILE A 104 -9.85 -28.05 -13.05
N LEU A 105 -10.59 -27.46 -12.12
CA LEU A 105 -11.51 -28.20 -11.25
C LEU A 105 -12.65 -28.84 -12.06
N SER A 106 -13.11 -28.18 -13.12
CA SER A 106 -14.14 -28.69 -14.04
C SER A 106 -13.61 -29.76 -15.01
N GLN A 107 -12.32 -30.11 -14.95
CA GLN A 107 -11.64 -31.05 -15.85
C GLN A 107 -11.55 -30.58 -17.32
N ASP A 108 -11.79 -29.30 -17.59
CA ASP A 108 -11.69 -28.70 -18.94
C ASP A 108 -10.25 -28.28 -19.28
N TYR A 109 -9.34 -29.27 -19.26
CA TYR A 109 -7.90 -29.04 -19.38
C TYR A 109 -7.49 -28.37 -20.69
N GLN A 110 -8.19 -28.65 -21.79
CA GLN A 110 -7.87 -28.08 -23.10
C GLN A 110 -8.07 -26.57 -23.13
N ILE A 111 -9.19 -26.08 -22.60
CA ILE A 111 -9.47 -24.64 -22.50
C ILE A 111 -8.51 -23.99 -21.49
N ALA A 112 -8.27 -24.65 -20.36
CA ALA A 112 -7.33 -24.17 -19.35
C ALA A 112 -5.92 -24.00 -19.92
N LEU A 113 -5.44 -24.94 -20.75
CA LEU A 113 -4.11 -24.89 -21.36
C LEU A 113 -4.00 -23.73 -22.36
N TRP A 114 -4.99 -23.55 -23.23
CA TRP A 114 -5.01 -22.41 -24.16
C TRP A 114 -5.04 -21.08 -23.43
N LEU A 115 -5.83 -20.98 -22.37
CA LEU A 115 -5.92 -19.79 -21.56
C LEU A 115 -4.62 -19.52 -20.78
N LEU A 116 -3.97 -20.56 -20.26
CA LEU A 116 -2.64 -20.46 -19.63
C LEU A 116 -1.60 -19.94 -20.63
N ALA A 117 -1.59 -20.50 -21.85
CA ALA A 117 -0.67 -20.08 -22.90
C ALA A 117 -0.91 -18.62 -23.30
N PHE A 118 -2.18 -18.21 -23.45
CA PHE A 118 -2.54 -16.83 -23.75
C PHE A 118 -2.14 -15.87 -22.62
N ALA A 119 -2.37 -16.24 -21.36
CA ALA A 119 -1.99 -15.45 -20.20
C ALA A 119 -0.46 -15.32 -20.05
N GLY A 120 0.29 -16.39 -20.33
CA GLY A 120 1.76 -16.36 -20.31
C GLY A 120 2.34 -15.54 -21.46
N LEU A 121 1.80 -15.67 -22.67
CA LEU A 121 2.24 -14.88 -23.83
C LEU A 121 1.94 -13.38 -23.63
N SER A 122 0.80 -13.08 -23.00
CA SER A 122 0.38 -11.75 -22.59
C SER A 122 1.39 -11.09 -21.64
N ASP A 123 1.89 -11.80 -20.62
CA ASP A 123 2.93 -11.30 -19.70
C ASP A 123 4.27 -11.05 -20.41
N LEU A 124 4.67 -11.94 -21.32
CA LEU A 124 5.89 -11.71 -22.10
C LEU A 124 5.76 -10.47 -22.99
N ALA A 125 4.58 -10.28 -23.60
CA ALA A 125 4.29 -9.12 -24.43
C ALA A 125 4.24 -7.83 -23.59
N ASP A 126 3.59 -7.83 -22.43
CA ASP A 126 3.49 -6.64 -21.58
C ASP A 126 4.85 -6.22 -21.00
N GLY A 127 5.69 -7.20 -20.60
CA GLY A 127 7.05 -6.96 -20.14
C GLY A 127 7.96 -6.45 -21.26
N TRP A 128 7.75 -6.90 -22.51
CA TRP A 128 8.46 -6.39 -23.66
C TRP A 128 8.03 -4.96 -24.02
N ILE A 129 6.72 -4.67 -24.00
CA ILE A 129 6.17 -3.33 -24.24
C ILE A 129 6.66 -2.35 -23.17
N ALA A 130 6.64 -2.71 -21.89
CA ALA A 130 7.10 -1.86 -20.80
C ALA A 130 8.60 -1.52 -20.88
N ARG A 131 9.42 -2.44 -21.41
CA ARG A 131 10.86 -2.20 -21.65
C ARG A 131 11.12 -1.33 -22.87
N THR A 132 10.27 -1.44 -23.89
CA THR A 132 10.45 -0.75 -25.17
C THR A 132 9.87 0.67 -25.13
N TRP A 133 8.72 0.85 -24.46
CA TRP A 133 8.03 2.13 -24.29
C TRP A 133 7.94 2.52 -22.81
N THR A 134 8.94 3.27 -22.34
CA THR A 134 8.98 3.80 -20.97
C THR A 134 7.80 4.71 -20.63
N SER A 135 7.12 5.29 -21.63
CA SER A 135 5.90 6.09 -21.44
C SER A 135 4.67 5.26 -21.03
N GLN A 136 4.70 3.94 -21.26
CA GLN A 136 3.63 3.00 -20.88
C GLN A 136 3.92 2.28 -19.56
N ALA A 137 5.10 2.51 -18.97
CA ALA A 137 5.45 1.96 -17.67
C ALA A 137 4.69 2.72 -16.57
N SER A 138 3.70 2.07 -15.99
CA SER A 138 2.97 2.57 -14.82
C SER A 138 3.63 2.03 -13.56
N LYS A 139 3.76 2.87 -12.53
CA LYS A 139 4.40 2.41 -11.31
C LYS A 139 3.46 1.56 -10.44
N LEU A 140 2.14 1.70 -10.61
CA LEU A 140 1.15 0.75 -10.08
C LEU A 140 1.32 -0.63 -10.73
N GLY A 141 1.42 -0.69 -12.07
CA GLY A 141 1.66 -1.94 -12.80
C GLY A 141 2.90 -2.67 -12.30
N SER A 142 4.04 -1.97 -12.21
CA SER A 142 5.29 -2.54 -11.69
C SER A 142 5.19 -3.13 -10.27
N PHE A 143 4.22 -2.69 -9.46
CA PHE A 143 3.95 -3.27 -8.13
C PHE A 143 2.98 -4.46 -8.20
N LEU A 144 1.97 -4.38 -9.06
CA LEU A 144 0.97 -5.43 -9.21
C LEU A 144 1.53 -6.65 -9.97
N ASP A 145 2.44 -6.46 -10.93
CA ASP A 145 2.94 -7.56 -11.79
C ASP A 145 3.51 -8.75 -10.98
N PRO A 146 4.45 -8.56 -10.02
CA PRO A 146 4.99 -9.68 -9.26
C PRO A 146 3.95 -10.36 -8.34
N VAL A 147 2.90 -9.63 -7.96
CA VAL A 147 1.80 -10.16 -7.15
C VAL A 147 0.86 -10.98 -8.04
N ALA A 148 0.48 -10.45 -9.20
CA ALA A 148 -0.37 -11.12 -10.17
C ALA A 148 0.27 -12.44 -10.66
N ASP A 149 1.58 -12.44 -10.93
CA ASP A 149 2.32 -13.65 -11.30
C ASP A 149 2.28 -14.72 -10.22
N LYS A 150 2.51 -14.32 -8.96
CA LYS A 150 2.50 -15.25 -7.82
C LYS A 150 1.10 -15.77 -7.53
N LEU A 151 0.06 -14.97 -7.75
CA LEU A 151 -1.33 -15.41 -7.66
C LEU A 151 -1.68 -16.41 -8.76
N LEU A 152 -1.31 -16.13 -10.02
CA LEU A 152 -1.56 -17.04 -11.14
C LEU A 152 -0.89 -18.39 -10.91
N VAL A 153 0.42 -18.42 -10.66
CA VAL A 153 1.15 -19.68 -10.44
C VAL A 153 0.67 -20.37 -9.16
N GLY A 154 0.45 -19.63 -8.07
CA GLY A 154 -0.03 -20.19 -6.81
C GLY A 154 -1.39 -20.89 -6.96
N THR A 155 -2.38 -20.21 -7.54
CA THR A 155 -3.73 -20.78 -7.78
C THR A 155 -3.69 -22.02 -8.68
N LEU A 156 -2.81 -22.03 -9.68
CA LEU A 156 -2.59 -23.20 -10.55
C LEU A 156 -2.05 -24.41 -9.77
N PHE A 157 -1.02 -24.21 -8.94
CA PHE A 157 -0.47 -25.27 -8.08
C PHE A 157 -1.51 -25.81 -7.10
N LEU A 158 -2.32 -24.95 -6.49
CA LEU A 158 -3.40 -25.37 -5.60
C LEU A 158 -4.43 -26.21 -6.34
N SER A 159 -4.86 -25.76 -7.51
CA SER A 159 -5.90 -26.43 -8.31
C SER A 159 -5.43 -27.79 -8.83
N LEU A 160 -4.20 -27.86 -9.34
CA LEU A 160 -3.62 -29.11 -9.84
C LEU A 160 -3.35 -30.12 -8.72
N ALA A 161 -2.98 -29.64 -7.52
CA ALA A 161 -2.86 -30.52 -6.35
C ALA A 161 -4.23 -31.02 -5.87
N TRP A 162 -5.26 -30.18 -5.93
CA TRP A 162 -6.62 -30.57 -5.55
C TRP A 162 -7.15 -31.71 -6.42
N VAL A 163 -6.85 -31.65 -7.73
CA VAL A 163 -7.23 -32.68 -8.70
C VAL A 163 -6.29 -33.91 -8.63
N GLY A 164 -5.21 -33.84 -7.85
CA GLY A 164 -4.27 -34.96 -7.65
C GLY A 164 -3.21 -35.10 -8.74
N LEU A 165 -3.07 -34.14 -9.65
CA LEU A 165 -2.04 -34.16 -10.70
C LEU A 165 -0.66 -33.73 -10.20
N ILE A 166 -0.60 -32.90 -9.16
CA ILE A 166 0.64 -32.51 -8.47
C ILE A 166 0.61 -33.03 -7.03
N PRO A 167 1.71 -33.60 -6.51
CA PRO A 167 1.79 -33.98 -5.11
C PRO A 167 1.55 -32.78 -4.18
N ALA A 168 0.56 -32.90 -3.27
CA ALA A 168 0.28 -31.90 -2.24
C ALA A 168 1.51 -31.38 -1.46
N PRO A 169 2.49 -32.22 -1.05
CA PRO A 169 3.68 -31.70 -0.36
C PRO A 169 4.53 -30.75 -1.24
N LEU A 170 4.62 -31.01 -2.55
CA LEU A 170 5.33 -30.13 -3.48
C LEU A 170 4.62 -28.78 -3.60
N THR A 171 3.29 -28.79 -3.75
CA THR A 171 2.48 -27.57 -3.77
C THR A 171 2.63 -26.77 -2.49
N CYS A 172 2.57 -27.42 -1.32
CA CYS A 172 2.75 -26.76 -0.03
C CYS A 172 4.13 -26.08 0.06
N LEU A 173 5.19 -26.75 -0.39
CA LEU A 173 6.55 -26.22 -0.41
C LEU A 173 6.67 -24.97 -1.29
N VAL A 174 6.16 -25.04 -2.53
CA VAL A 174 6.20 -23.92 -3.49
C VAL A 174 5.40 -22.72 -2.99
N VAL A 175 4.16 -22.95 -2.56
CA VAL A 175 3.25 -21.89 -2.09
C VAL A 175 3.79 -21.23 -0.84
N THR A 176 4.27 -22.00 0.14
CA THR A 176 4.83 -21.46 1.38
C THR A 176 6.03 -20.57 1.08
N ARG A 177 6.96 -21.04 0.23
CA ARG A 177 8.13 -20.26 -0.18
C ARG A 177 7.72 -18.95 -0.85
N ASP A 178 6.75 -18.98 -1.74
CA ASP A 178 6.28 -17.81 -2.46
C ASP A 178 5.58 -16.80 -1.55
N ILE A 179 4.75 -17.26 -0.60
CA ILE A 179 4.14 -16.41 0.43
C ILE A 179 5.22 -15.75 1.29
N VAL A 180 6.24 -16.50 1.72
CA VAL A 180 7.35 -15.96 2.52
C VAL A 180 8.08 -14.87 1.76
N LEU A 181 8.38 -15.07 0.46
CA LEU A 181 9.06 -14.05 -0.34
C LEU A 181 8.22 -12.81 -0.59
N VAL A 182 6.93 -12.97 -0.94
CA VAL A 182 6.02 -11.84 -1.15
C VAL A 182 5.85 -11.05 0.16
N THR A 183 5.70 -11.75 1.29
CA THR A 183 5.57 -11.12 2.61
C THR A 183 6.85 -10.42 3.02
N ALA A 184 8.01 -11.05 2.84
CA ALA A 184 9.31 -10.44 3.12
C ALA A 184 9.53 -9.18 2.28
N ALA A 185 9.31 -9.25 0.97
CA ALA A 185 9.42 -8.11 0.06
C ALA A 185 8.47 -6.97 0.47
N SER A 186 7.21 -7.30 0.77
CA SER A 186 6.20 -6.35 1.24
C SER A 186 6.59 -5.70 2.57
N TYR A 187 7.12 -6.49 3.52
CA TYR A 187 7.56 -6.02 4.83
C TYR A 187 8.78 -5.10 4.76
N ILE A 188 9.78 -5.47 3.97
CA ILE A 188 10.98 -4.65 3.73
C ILE A 188 10.57 -3.29 3.17
N ARG A 189 9.69 -3.30 2.16
CA ARG A 189 9.15 -2.08 1.56
C ARG A 189 8.37 -1.24 2.57
N TYR A 190 7.52 -1.87 3.39
CA TYR A 190 6.79 -1.21 4.46
C TYR A 190 7.72 -0.48 5.46
N ARG A 191 8.88 -1.06 5.78
CA ARG A 191 9.87 -0.44 6.67
C ARG A 191 10.69 0.67 6.01
N SER A 192 10.92 0.61 4.70
CA SER A 192 11.67 1.64 3.97
C SER A 192 10.88 2.94 3.72
N LEU A 193 9.58 2.98 4.05
CA LEU A 193 8.73 4.16 3.88
C LEU A 193 8.98 5.22 4.98
N PRO A 194 9.23 6.50 4.62
CA PRO A 194 9.34 7.58 5.61
C PRO A 194 8.00 7.82 6.31
N PRO A 195 7.98 8.21 7.61
CA PRO A 195 6.73 8.54 8.31
C PRO A 195 6.04 9.76 7.66
N PRO A 196 4.68 9.83 7.61
CA PRO A 196 3.69 8.94 8.21
C PRO A 196 3.35 7.70 7.36
N LYS A 197 3.23 6.54 8.02
CA LYS A 197 2.89 5.25 7.42
C LYS A 197 1.37 5.17 7.18
N THR A 198 0.93 5.43 5.96
CA THR A 198 -0.48 5.33 5.55
C THR A 198 -0.62 4.34 4.39
N LEU A 199 -1.77 3.66 4.25
CA LEU A 199 -2.01 2.72 3.14
C LEU A 199 -1.86 3.41 1.79
N ALA A 200 -2.37 4.64 1.67
CA ALA A 200 -2.19 5.47 0.47
C ALA A 200 -0.70 5.68 0.12
N ARG A 201 0.18 5.71 1.12
CA ARG A 201 1.63 5.84 0.93
C ARG A 201 2.35 4.51 0.72
N TYR A 202 1.81 3.40 1.23
CA TYR A 202 2.27 2.07 0.84
C TYR A 202 2.00 1.83 -0.64
N PHE A 203 0.83 2.21 -1.15
CA PHE A 203 0.53 2.17 -2.57
C PHE A 203 1.13 3.35 -3.36
N ASP A 204 1.87 4.27 -2.72
CA ASP A 204 2.56 5.38 -3.38
C ASP A 204 3.85 4.85 -4.02
N PRO A 205 3.92 4.85 -5.35
CA PRO A 205 4.97 4.15 -6.06
C PRO A 205 6.26 4.98 -6.22
N THR A 206 6.32 6.18 -5.66
CA THR A 206 7.47 7.08 -5.72
C THR A 206 8.65 6.63 -4.85
N HIS A 207 8.47 5.60 -4.01
CA HIS A 207 9.47 5.08 -3.07
C HIS A 207 9.82 3.59 -3.32
N ALA A 208 10.08 3.21 -4.56
CA ALA A 208 10.57 1.87 -4.90
C ALA A 208 12.06 1.71 -4.55
N THR A 209 12.39 1.62 -3.26
CA THR A 209 13.79 1.68 -2.79
C THR A 209 14.44 0.32 -2.53
N VAL A 210 13.79 -0.80 -2.86
CA VAL A 210 14.41 -2.14 -2.72
C VAL A 210 14.08 -3.01 -3.91
N GLN A 211 14.94 -2.98 -4.93
CA GLN A 211 15.02 -4.07 -5.89
C GLN A 211 15.86 -5.16 -5.23
N LEU A 212 15.21 -6.26 -4.84
CA LEU A 212 15.91 -7.51 -4.56
C LEU A 212 16.66 -7.86 -5.84
N ALA A 213 18.00 -7.74 -5.81
CA ALA A 213 18.83 -8.03 -6.97
C ALA A 213 18.43 -9.42 -7.48
N PRO A 214 17.96 -9.55 -8.73
CA PRO A 214 17.41 -10.81 -9.19
C PRO A 214 18.53 -11.84 -9.27
N THR A 215 18.58 -12.74 -8.29
CA THR A 215 19.51 -13.87 -8.33
C THR A 215 19.10 -14.80 -9.46
N LEU A 216 20.06 -15.27 -10.26
CA LEU A 216 19.83 -16.20 -11.37
C LEU A 216 19.03 -17.43 -10.92
N THR A 217 19.24 -17.85 -9.67
CA THR A 217 18.52 -18.94 -8.98
C THR A 217 17.00 -18.72 -8.92
N SER A 218 16.52 -17.48 -8.73
CA SER A 218 15.08 -17.19 -8.73
C SER A 218 14.45 -17.22 -10.12
N LYS A 219 15.18 -16.82 -11.16
CA LYS A 219 14.66 -16.86 -12.54
C LYS A 219 14.50 -18.28 -13.04
N LEU A 220 15.49 -19.13 -12.77
CA LEU A 220 15.45 -20.55 -13.12
C LEU A 220 14.30 -21.27 -12.40
N ASN A 221 14.15 -21.03 -11.10
CA ASN A 221 13.09 -21.65 -10.32
C ASN A 221 11.68 -21.31 -10.85
N THR A 222 11.44 -20.03 -11.19
CA THR A 222 10.15 -19.62 -11.77
C THR A 222 9.89 -20.26 -13.14
N GLY A 223 10.92 -20.35 -14.00
CA GLY A 223 10.80 -21.01 -15.30
C GLY A 223 10.48 -22.51 -15.17
N ILE A 224 11.14 -23.19 -14.22
CA ILE A 224 10.89 -24.60 -13.93
C ILE A 224 9.47 -24.82 -13.39
N GLN A 225 9.01 -23.97 -12.47
CA GLN A 225 7.66 -24.02 -11.92
C GLN A 225 6.59 -23.82 -13.02
N LEU A 226 6.79 -22.84 -13.91
CA LEU A 226 5.88 -22.60 -15.03
C LEU A 226 5.85 -23.80 -15.99
N SER A 227 7.01 -24.36 -16.32
CA SER A 227 7.11 -25.57 -17.14
C SER A 227 6.42 -26.76 -16.49
N LEU A 228 6.55 -26.94 -15.18
CA LEU A 228 5.86 -28.00 -14.45
C LEU A 228 4.34 -27.83 -14.54
N VAL A 229 3.83 -26.63 -14.28
CA VAL A 229 2.39 -26.33 -14.34
C VAL A 229 1.85 -26.56 -15.74
N ALA A 230 2.52 -26.03 -16.77
CA ALA A 230 2.10 -26.21 -18.16
C ALA A 230 2.15 -27.68 -18.60
N GLY A 231 3.23 -28.40 -18.26
CA GLY A 231 3.38 -29.82 -18.57
C GLY A 231 2.34 -30.69 -17.85
N THR A 232 2.05 -30.39 -16.58
CA THR A 232 1.03 -31.11 -15.80
C THR A 232 -0.37 -30.84 -16.34
N LEU A 233 -0.66 -29.60 -16.75
CA LEU A 233 -1.94 -29.24 -17.34
C LEU A 233 -2.14 -29.89 -18.72
N ALA A 234 -1.07 -30.10 -19.48
CA ALA A 234 -1.08 -30.81 -20.75
C ALA A 234 -1.17 -32.34 -20.59
N ALA A 235 -0.75 -32.89 -19.45
CA ALA A 235 -0.63 -34.34 -19.25
C ALA A 235 -1.96 -35.11 -19.42
N PRO A 236 -3.12 -34.64 -18.93
CA PRO A 236 -4.41 -35.28 -19.19
C PRO A 236 -4.83 -35.23 -20.66
N ILE A 237 -4.44 -34.20 -21.41
CA ILE A 237 -4.83 -34.00 -22.82
C ILE A 237 -4.12 -35.00 -23.73
N TYR A 238 -2.85 -35.27 -23.44
CA TYR A 238 -1.99 -36.17 -24.23
C TYR A 238 -1.79 -37.53 -23.55
N HIS A 239 -2.54 -37.83 -22.48
CA HIS A 239 -2.51 -39.10 -21.74
C HIS A 239 -1.13 -39.53 -21.21
N PHE A 240 -0.32 -38.59 -20.70
CA PHE A 240 1.02 -38.88 -20.13
C PHE A 240 1.15 -38.57 -18.63
N VAL A 241 0.05 -38.56 -17.88
CA VAL A 241 0.01 -38.18 -16.45
C VAL A 241 1.06 -38.93 -15.60
N ASP A 242 1.25 -40.22 -15.85
CA ASP A 242 2.20 -41.06 -15.09
C ASP A 242 3.62 -41.13 -15.69
N HIS A 243 3.93 -40.28 -16.67
CA HIS A 243 5.20 -40.35 -17.37
C HIS A 243 6.37 -39.93 -16.45
N PRO A 244 7.51 -40.65 -16.46
CA PRO A 244 8.66 -40.36 -15.60
C PRO A 244 9.24 -38.96 -15.80
N ILE A 245 9.02 -38.34 -16.97
CA ILE A 245 9.40 -36.95 -17.23
C ILE A 245 8.70 -35.98 -16.27
N LEU A 246 7.39 -36.17 -16.04
CA LEU A 246 6.62 -35.28 -15.17
C LEU A 246 7.05 -35.43 -13.71
N GLN A 247 7.31 -36.68 -13.28
CA GLN A 247 7.85 -36.97 -11.96
C GLN A 247 9.26 -36.37 -11.78
N CYS A 248 10.14 -36.51 -12.77
CA CYS A 248 11.45 -35.88 -12.77
C CYS A 248 11.34 -34.35 -12.65
N LEU A 249 10.40 -33.74 -13.38
CA LEU A 249 10.16 -32.30 -13.32
C LEU A 249 9.64 -31.86 -11.95
N CYS A 250 8.79 -32.66 -11.28
CA CYS A 250 8.38 -32.46 -9.89
C CYS A 250 9.59 -32.47 -8.93
N TYR A 251 10.48 -33.45 -9.04
CA TYR A 251 11.68 -33.54 -8.20
C TYR A 251 12.66 -32.38 -8.45
N ILE A 252 12.88 -32.01 -9.71
CA ILE A 252 13.69 -30.84 -10.07
C ILE A 252 13.08 -29.56 -9.49
N THR A 253 11.77 -29.41 -9.55
CA THR A 253 11.05 -28.26 -8.96
C THR A 253 11.22 -28.23 -7.45
N ALA A 254 11.08 -29.37 -6.77
CA ALA A 254 11.30 -29.48 -5.33
C ALA A 254 12.73 -29.06 -4.96
N PHE A 255 13.72 -29.64 -5.65
CA PHE A 255 15.14 -29.37 -5.42
C PHE A 255 15.49 -27.90 -5.63
N THR A 256 15.05 -27.32 -6.75
CA THR A 256 15.33 -25.91 -7.09
C THR A 256 14.61 -24.93 -6.16
N THR A 257 13.42 -25.27 -5.67
CA THR A 257 12.70 -24.44 -4.70
C THR A 257 13.41 -24.47 -3.34
N ILE A 258 13.86 -25.64 -2.87
CA ILE A 258 14.65 -25.76 -1.63
C ILE A 258 15.98 -25.04 -1.77
N ALA A 259 16.73 -25.29 -2.85
CA ALA A 259 18.02 -24.65 -3.11
C ALA A 259 17.88 -23.13 -3.19
N GLY A 260 16.82 -22.63 -3.84
CA GLY A 260 16.50 -21.20 -3.90
C GLY A 260 16.18 -20.61 -2.52
N GLY A 261 15.42 -21.33 -1.69
CA GLY A 261 15.12 -20.92 -0.31
C GLY A 261 16.37 -20.87 0.56
N VAL A 262 17.20 -21.91 0.53
CA VAL A 262 18.47 -21.99 1.28
C VAL A 262 19.45 -20.91 0.82
N SER A 263 19.59 -20.68 -0.49
CA SER A 263 20.43 -19.61 -1.04
C SER A 263 20.04 -18.22 -0.51
N TYR A 264 18.74 -17.99 -0.33
CA TYR A 264 18.21 -16.75 0.23
C TYR A 264 18.49 -16.61 1.74
N LEU A 265 18.44 -17.72 2.50
CA LEU A 265 18.77 -17.74 3.93
C LEU A 265 20.27 -17.57 4.19
N LEU A 266 21.12 -18.14 3.32
CA LEU A 266 22.58 -18.11 3.47
C LEU A 266 23.22 -16.82 2.92
N SER A 267 22.61 -16.16 1.93
CA SER A 267 23.10 -14.89 1.40
C SER A 267 22.85 -13.75 2.40
N LYS A 268 23.79 -13.53 3.32
CA LYS A 268 23.79 -12.40 4.27
C LYS A 268 23.95 -11.01 3.60
N ASP A 269 24.19 -10.94 2.29
CA ASP A 269 24.48 -9.70 1.55
C ASP A 269 23.32 -9.16 0.68
N THR A 270 22.11 -9.73 0.77
CA THR A 270 20.98 -9.31 -0.09
C THR A 270 20.40 -7.93 0.26
N TYR A 271 20.82 -7.31 1.37
CA TYR A 271 20.41 -5.97 1.79
C TYR A 271 21.55 -4.95 1.63
N LYS A 272 21.97 -4.67 0.38
CA LYS A 272 22.72 -3.44 0.13
C LYS A 272 21.75 -2.26 0.26
N PHE A 273 21.69 -1.67 1.45
CA PHE A 273 21.14 -0.33 1.62
C PHE A 273 21.88 0.60 0.64
N LEU A 274 21.15 1.16 -0.34
CA LEU A 274 21.64 2.25 -1.17
C LEU A 274 21.98 3.42 -0.25
N ARG A 275 23.24 3.50 0.17
CA ARG A 275 23.79 4.62 0.92
C ARG A 275 23.63 5.87 0.05
N LYS A 276 22.72 6.75 0.46
CA LYS A 276 22.51 8.07 -0.14
C LYS A 276 23.87 8.78 -0.18
N ARG A 277 24.42 9.07 -1.37
CA ARG A 277 25.57 9.98 -1.47
C ARG A 277 25.13 11.32 -0.92
N THR A 278 25.68 11.70 0.22
CA THR A 278 25.64 13.09 0.70
C THR A 278 26.34 13.94 -0.38
N PRO A 279 25.73 15.03 -0.87
CA PRO A 279 26.47 15.97 -1.70
C PRO A 279 27.58 16.54 -0.82
N THR A 280 28.84 16.29 -1.18
CA THR A 280 29.98 16.99 -0.61
C THR A 280 29.82 18.46 -0.98
N GLY A 281 29.42 19.25 0.00
CA GLY A 281 29.46 20.71 -0.09
C GLY A 281 30.88 21.13 -0.40
N THR A 282 31.01 21.93 -1.44
CA THR A 282 32.14 22.79 -1.74
C THR A 282 32.54 23.58 -0.50
N SER A 283 33.73 23.32 0.05
CA SER A 283 34.44 24.27 0.90
C SER A 283 35.45 24.99 0.03
N SER A 284 35.09 26.23 -0.30
CA SER A 284 35.99 27.31 -0.71
C SER A 284 37.01 27.61 0.38
#